data_AF-A0AAU3U8L9-F1
#
_entry.id   AF-A0AAU3U8L9-F1
#
_cell.length_a   1.000
_cell.length_b   1.000
_cell.length_c   1.000
_cell.angle_alpha   90.00
_cell.angle_beta   90.00
_cell.angle_gamma   90.00
#
_symmetry.space_group_name_H-M   'P 1'
#
loop_
_entity.id
_entity.type
_entity.pdbx_description
1 polymer ?
#
loop_
_entity_poly.entity_id
_entity_poly.type
_entity_poly.pdbx_seq_one_letter_code
_entity_poly.pdbx_strand_id
1 'polypeptide(L)'
;MTAPGPAPGPGATGDEPEREELERLRAQVRDLRAKARAYPQISHAQGILQERYGLPDADSAFALLQQASQRLNVKMRILSGAVATVPRPDPGEQLWFPQRVRLPEPALRFEADRPPEPGNRGAVLGAVLSQTLAVVGTDMGNVQVADRARRGLVIEKHTGLTADFVDFFAYVGPTGTACAKAARDGTQVTVRDVESDPVFDEPSRAAILAAGSRACHSVPLTTAAGLCVGMVSAHSEHTLQGLTRAQLKVLDVVGGDGGRWLAWHDRTVVLDALEYLHALGRRMRGTRMRRA
;
A
#
# COMPACT_ATOMS: atom_id res chain seq x y z
N MET A 1 -36.07 32.01 -54.96
CA MET A 1 -35.29 30.78 -54.72
C MET A 1 -34.46 31.00 -53.47
N THR A 2 -34.96 30.53 -52.33
CA THR A 2 -34.33 30.63 -51.00
C THR A 2 -33.98 29.21 -50.55
N ALA A 3 -32.71 28.95 -50.26
CA ALA A 3 -32.23 27.64 -49.81
C ALA A 3 -32.54 27.43 -48.31
N PRO A 4 -32.85 26.21 -47.85
CA PRO A 4 -33.10 25.94 -46.43
C PRO A 4 -31.77 25.79 -45.67
N GLY A 5 -31.72 26.35 -44.46
CA GLY A 5 -30.59 26.19 -43.53
C GLY A 5 -30.49 24.77 -42.96
N PRO A 6 -29.31 24.36 -42.47
CA PRO A 6 -29.10 22.99 -41.99
C PRO A 6 -29.86 22.75 -40.69
N ALA A 7 -30.48 21.57 -40.60
CA ALA A 7 -31.16 21.09 -39.40
C ALA A 7 -30.14 20.82 -38.27
N PRO A 8 -30.51 21.03 -36.99
CA PRO A 8 -29.65 20.70 -35.86
C PRO A 8 -29.51 19.18 -35.76
N GLY A 9 -28.27 18.70 -35.67
CA GLY A 9 -27.96 17.27 -35.52
C GLY A 9 -28.50 16.70 -34.20
N PRO A 10 -29.08 15.48 -34.21
CA PRO A 10 -29.51 14.81 -32.98
C PRO A 10 -28.33 14.02 -32.41
N GLY A 11 -27.88 14.32 -31.19
CA GLY A 11 -26.86 13.44 -30.57
C GLY A 11 -26.08 13.99 -29.38
N ALA A 12 -26.66 14.85 -28.54
CA ALA A 12 -25.94 15.34 -27.35
C ALA A 12 -26.60 15.00 -26.01
N THR A 13 -27.81 14.41 -25.98
CA THR A 13 -28.58 14.25 -24.74
C THR A 13 -28.81 12.80 -24.29
N GLY A 14 -28.46 11.80 -25.12
CA GLY A 14 -28.62 10.37 -24.79
C GLY A 14 -27.39 9.68 -24.17
N ASP A 15 -26.20 10.24 -24.36
CA ASP A 15 -24.92 9.61 -23.96
C ASP A 15 -24.55 9.87 -22.49
N GLU A 16 -24.98 10.99 -21.91
CA GLU A 16 -24.64 11.39 -20.54
C GLU A 16 -25.16 10.41 -19.47
N PRO A 17 -26.44 9.99 -19.47
CA PRO A 17 -26.93 9.05 -18.47
C PRO A 17 -26.27 7.66 -18.57
N GLU A 18 -25.94 7.21 -19.78
CA GLU A 18 -25.23 5.94 -19.99
C GLU A 18 -23.77 6.01 -19.52
N ARG A 19 -23.09 7.14 -19.72
CA ARG A 19 -21.73 7.37 -19.21
C ARG A 19 -21.70 7.43 -17.69
N GLU A 20 -22.64 8.15 -17.07
CA GLU A 20 -22.77 8.20 -15.61
C GLU A 20 -23.01 6.81 -15.01
N GLU A 21 -23.88 6.02 -15.63
CA GLU A 21 -24.16 4.66 -15.16
C GLU A 21 -22.95 3.75 -15.34
N LEU A 22 -22.22 3.85 -16.46
CA LEU A 22 -20.98 3.11 -16.66
C LEU A 22 -19.92 3.46 -15.62
N GLU A 23 -19.78 4.74 -15.25
CA GLU A 23 -18.86 5.18 -14.19
C GLU A 23 -19.25 4.62 -12.81
N ARG A 24 -20.55 4.61 -12.49
CA ARG A 24 -21.08 4.00 -11.26
C ARG A 24 -20.79 2.51 -11.22
N LEU A 25 -21.07 1.78 -12.29
CA LEU A 25 -20.80 0.34 -12.38
C LEU A 25 -19.31 0.05 -12.25
N ARG A 26 -18.44 0.82 -12.91
CA ARG A 26 -16.98 0.71 -12.75
C ARG A 26 -16.56 0.95 -11.30
N ALA A 27 -17.13 1.94 -10.63
CA ALA A 27 -16.85 2.19 -9.21
C ALA A 27 -17.28 1.01 -8.32
N GLN A 28 -18.47 0.43 -8.55
CA GLN A 28 -18.93 -0.75 -7.82
C GLN A 28 -18.03 -1.96 -8.05
N VAL A 29 -17.61 -2.21 -9.30
CA VAL A 29 -16.68 -3.30 -9.62
C VAL A 29 -15.34 -3.12 -8.90
N ARG A 30 -14.80 -1.90 -8.85
CA ARG A 30 -13.55 -1.61 -8.11
C ARG A 30 -13.71 -1.87 -6.61
N ASP A 31 -14.81 -1.44 -6.01
CA ASP A 31 -15.10 -1.70 -4.58
C ASP A 31 -15.22 -3.21 -4.29
N LEU A 32 -15.96 -3.94 -5.12
CA LEU A 32 -16.09 -5.39 -4.99
C LEU A 32 -14.74 -6.10 -5.12
N ARG A 33 -13.89 -5.69 -6.07
CA ARG A 33 -12.52 -6.21 -6.21
C ARG A 33 -11.66 -5.92 -4.99
N ALA A 34 -11.75 -4.70 -4.44
CA ALA A 34 -11.03 -4.33 -3.23
C ALA A 34 -11.45 -5.21 -2.03
N LYS A 35 -12.76 -5.43 -1.85
CA LYS A 35 -13.31 -6.33 -0.83
C LYS A 35 -12.86 -7.77 -1.03
N ALA A 36 -12.95 -8.29 -2.26
CA ALA A 36 -12.54 -9.64 -2.61
C ALA A 36 -11.04 -9.89 -2.34
N ARG A 37 -10.19 -8.87 -2.52
CA ARG A 37 -8.77 -8.95 -2.15
C ARG A 37 -8.59 -9.05 -0.63
N ALA A 38 -9.26 -8.21 0.15
CA ALA A 38 -9.02 -8.10 1.59
C ALA A 38 -9.68 -9.21 2.44
N TYR A 39 -10.90 -9.61 2.09
CA TYR A 39 -11.75 -10.48 2.92
C TYR A 39 -11.10 -11.84 3.27
N PRO A 40 -10.50 -12.60 2.33
CA PRO A 40 -9.92 -13.90 2.65
C PRO A 40 -8.84 -13.85 3.74
N GLN A 41 -8.01 -12.80 3.74
CA GLN A 41 -6.94 -12.64 4.72
C GLN A 41 -7.49 -12.32 6.13
N ILE A 42 -8.55 -11.53 6.21
CA ILE A 42 -9.22 -11.19 7.48
C ILE A 42 -9.91 -12.45 8.02
N SER A 43 -10.67 -13.16 7.19
CA SER A 43 -11.34 -14.41 7.56
C SER A 43 -10.36 -15.49 8.03
N HIS A 44 -9.22 -15.63 7.35
CA HIS A 44 -8.17 -16.55 7.78
C HIS A 44 -7.60 -16.18 9.16
N ALA A 45 -7.33 -14.90 9.40
CA ALA A 45 -6.88 -14.43 10.71
C ALA A 45 -7.93 -14.67 11.81
N GLN A 46 -9.23 -14.46 11.52
CA GLN A 46 -10.30 -14.78 12.46
C GLN A 46 -10.31 -16.25 12.86
N GLY A 47 -10.11 -17.17 11.90
CA GLY A 47 -10.00 -18.61 12.17
C GLY A 47 -8.82 -18.95 13.08
N ILE A 48 -7.64 -18.38 12.82
CA ILE A 48 -6.45 -18.54 13.67
C ILE A 48 -6.71 -18.07 15.10
N LEU A 49 -7.38 -16.93 15.27
CA LEU A 49 -7.65 -16.37 16.60
C LEU A 49 -8.72 -17.16 17.36
N GLN A 50 -9.72 -17.68 16.66
CA GLN A 50 -10.71 -18.58 17.25
C GLN A 50 -10.06 -19.83 17.84
N GLU A 51 -9.21 -20.50 17.06
CA GLU A 51 -8.45 -21.66 17.53
C GLU A 51 -7.55 -21.28 18.72
N ARG A 52 -6.74 -20.23 18.56
CA ARG A 52 -5.71 -19.86 19.52
C ARG A 52 -6.25 -19.49 20.90
N TYR A 53 -7.39 -18.80 20.94
CA TYR A 53 -7.97 -18.28 22.18
C TYR A 53 -9.27 -18.97 22.59
N GLY A 54 -9.75 -19.95 21.84
CA GLY A 54 -11.02 -20.64 22.11
C GLY A 54 -12.22 -19.70 22.03
N LEU A 55 -12.23 -18.79 21.05
CA LEU A 55 -13.32 -17.82 20.85
C LEU A 55 -14.56 -18.54 20.29
N PRO A 56 -15.78 -18.08 20.62
CA PRO A 56 -17.01 -18.77 20.25
C PRO A 56 -17.35 -18.66 18.75
N ASP A 57 -16.95 -17.57 18.10
CA ASP A 57 -17.34 -17.25 16.73
C ASP A 57 -16.34 -16.30 16.05
N ALA A 58 -16.53 -16.09 14.75
CA ALA A 58 -15.72 -15.20 13.92
C ALA A 58 -15.89 -13.72 14.31
N ASP A 59 -17.04 -13.32 14.84
CA ASP A 59 -17.32 -11.94 15.24
C ASP A 59 -16.50 -11.54 16.47
N SER A 60 -16.37 -12.44 17.44
CA SER A 60 -15.49 -12.29 18.61
C SER A 60 -14.02 -12.15 18.19
N ALA A 61 -13.58 -12.94 17.21
CA ALA A 61 -12.23 -12.83 16.66
C ALA A 61 -12.02 -11.51 15.88
N PHE A 62 -13.03 -11.07 15.13
CA PHE A 62 -12.98 -9.79 14.44
C PHE A 62 -12.93 -8.62 15.41
N ALA A 63 -13.71 -8.67 16.49
CA ALA A 63 -13.70 -7.64 17.54
C ALA A 63 -12.31 -7.49 18.18
N LEU A 64 -11.59 -8.60 18.42
CA LEU A 64 -10.20 -8.56 18.89
C LEU A 64 -9.27 -7.86 17.89
N LEU A 65 -9.35 -8.23 16.60
CA LEU A 65 -8.58 -7.58 15.54
C LEU A 65 -8.89 -6.08 15.46
N GLN A 66 -10.18 -5.73 15.53
CA GLN A 66 -10.65 -4.35 15.44
C GLN A 66 -10.15 -3.50 16.62
N GLN A 67 -10.24 -4.01 17.85
CA GLN A 67 -9.75 -3.29 19.02
C GLN A 67 -8.23 -3.05 18.95
N ALA A 68 -7.45 -4.07 18.58
CA ALA A 68 -6.00 -3.92 18.44
C ALA A 68 -5.62 -2.98 17.29
N SER A 69 -6.32 -3.10 16.15
CA SER A 69 -6.16 -2.23 14.99
C SER A 69 -6.41 -0.75 15.34
N GLN A 70 -7.50 -0.44 16.04
CA GLN A 70 -7.85 0.92 16.44
C GLN A 70 -6.90 1.46 17.53
N ARG A 71 -6.60 0.65 18.55
CA ARG A 71 -5.78 1.08 19.70
C ARG A 71 -4.37 1.49 19.32
N LEU A 72 -3.77 0.77 18.36
CA LEU A 72 -2.39 1.00 17.88
C LEU A 72 -2.33 1.67 16.51
N ASN A 73 -3.48 2.06 15.94
CA ASN A 73 -3.58 2.68 14.61
C ASN A 73 -2.91 1.83 13.49
N VAL A 74 -3.09 0.51 13.54
CA VAL A 74 -2.57 -0.43 12.53
C VAL A 74 -3.70 -0.84 11.61
N LYS A 75 -3.53 -0.68 10.28
CA LYS A 75 -4.55 -1.09 9.30
C LYS A 75 -4.93 -2.57 9.47
N MET A 76 -6.23 -2.88 9.44
CA MET A 76 -6.78 -4.23 9.61
C MET A 76 -6.07 -5.30 8.76
N ARG A 77 -5.79 -5.01 7.49
CA ARG A 77 -5.07 -5.94 6.61
C ARG A 77 -3.65 -6.25 7.10
N ILE A 78 -2.92 -5.25 7.63
CA ILE A 78 -1.56 -5.42 8.14
C ILE A 78 -1.60 -6.32 9.38
N LEU A 79 -2.51 -6.02 10.31
CA LEU A 79 -2.66 -6.82 11.52
C LEU A 79 -3.10 -8.26 11.21
N SER A 80 -4.07 -8.45 10.30
CA SER A 80 -4.55 -9.77 9.89
C SER A 80 -3.43 -10.58 9.19
N GLY A 81 -2.63 -9.92 8.34
CA GLY A 81 -1.47 -10.54 7.71
C GLY A 81 -0.39 -10.92 8.73
N ALA A 82 -0.18 -10.08 9.76
CA ALA A 82 0.75 -10.36 10.84
C ALA A 82 0.29 -11.56 11.68
N VAL A 83 -1.00 -11.68 12.01
CA VAL A 83 -1.56 -12.85 12.70
C VAL A 83 -1.31 -14.16 11.92
N ALA A 84 -1.38 -14.10 10.59
CA ALA A 84 -1.18 -15.26 9.73
C ALA A 84 0.30 -15.65 9.53
N THR A 85 1.24 -14.70 9.68
CA THR A 85 2.65 -14.90 9.29
C THR A 85 3.63 -14.89 10.46
N VAL A 86 3.30 -14.21 11.57
CA VAL A 86 4.15 -14.15 12.75
C VAL A 86 3.96 -15.43 13.57
N PRO A 87 5.05 -16.09 14.01
CA PRO A 87 4.96 -17.27 14.87
C PRO A 87 4.07 -17.03 16.07
N ARG A 88 3.25 -18.04 16.40
CA ARG A 88 2.36 -17.98 17.56
C ARG A 88 3.20 -17.90 18.86
N PRO A 89 2.68 -17.29 19.93
CA PRO A 89 3.35 -17.28 21.22
C PRO A 89 3.44 -18.70 21.80
N ASP A 90 4.48 -18.95 22.60
CA ASP A 90 4.67 -20.24 23.25
C ASP A 90 3.52 -20.57 24.20
N PRO A 91 3.11 -21.86 24.31
CA PRO A 91 1.98 -22.23 25.15
C PRO A 91 2.17 -21.81 26.60
N GLY A 92 1.22 -21.02 27.12
CA GLY A 92 1.22 -20.57 28.52
C GLY A 92 1.92 -19.24 28.77
N GLU A 93 2.75 -18.76 27.84
CA GLU A 93 3.47 -17.49 27.97
C GLU A 93 2.53 -16.29 28.03
N GLN A 94 2.78 -15.39 28.99
CA GLN A 94 1.96 -14.19 29.18
C GLN A 94 2.18 -13.15 28.08
N LEU A 95 3.40 -13.11 27.55
CA LEU A 95 3.81 -12.19 26.51
C LEU A 95 3.93 -12.91 25.18
N TRP A 96 3.59 -12.22 24.09
CA TRP A 96 3.89 -12.75 22.76
C TRP A 96 5.39 -12.66 22.48
N PHE A 97 6.03 -11.56 22.86
CA PHE A 97 7.44 -11.33 22.57
C PHE A 97 8.27 -11.04 23.84
N PRO A 98 8.53 -12.05 24.70
CA PRO A 98 9.17 -11.84 26.01
C PRO A 98 10.59 -11.25 25.93
N GLN A 99 11.33 -11.52 24.85
CA GLN A 99 12.72 -11.07 24.66
C GLN A 99 12.85 -9.90 23.66
N ARG A 100 11.74 -9.26 23.27
CA ARG A 100 11.78 -8.23 22.22
C ARG A 100 12.28 -6.90 22.76
N VAL A 101 13.39 -6.43 22.19
CA VAL A 101 13.94 -5.09 22.42
C VAL A 101 13.21 -4.06 21.55
N ARG A 102 12.75 -2.96 22.17
CA ARG A 102 12.17 -1.81 21.47
C ARG A 102 13.27 -0.86 21.03
N LEU A 103 13.33 -0.57 19.74
CA LEU A 103 14.23 0.44 19.19
C LEU A 103 13.50 1.78 19.05
N PRO A 104 14.21 2.92 19.19
CA PRO A 104 13.61 4.23 18.95
C PRO A 104 13.18 4.36 17.48
N GLU A 105 12.21 5.24 17.25
CA GLU A 105 11.75 5.59 15.91
C GLU A 105 12.90 6.19 15.08
N PRO A 106 13.17 5.66 13.87
CA PRO A 106 14.19 6.21 12.99
C PRO A 106 13.84 7.62 12.53
N ALA A 107 14.80 8.54 12.60
CA ALA A 107 14.65 9.88 12.04
C ALA A 107 14.57 9.85 10.51
N LEU A 108 13.76 10.75 9.95
CA LEU A 108 13.73 11.06 8.52
C LEU A 108 14.65 12.26 8.28
N ARG A 109 15.62 12.11 7.38
CA ARG A 109 16.67 13.09 7.08
C ARG A 109 16.39 13.90 5.83
N PHE A 110 15.33 13.54 5.10
CA PHE A 110 14.85 14.32 3.96
C PHE A 110 13.90 15.41 4.42
N GLU A 111 13.82 16.49 3.64
CA GLU A 111 12.92 17.60 3.91
C GLU A 111 11.47 17.14 3.74
N ALA A 112 10.64 17.42 4.74
CA ALA A 112 9.20 17.21 4.67
C ALA A 112 8.54 18.53 5.04
N ASP A 113 7.53 18.95 4.28
CA ASP A 113 6.79 20.20 4.53
C ASP A 113 6.29 20.30 5.98
N ARG A 114 5.94 19.15 6.56
CA ARG A 114 5.60 19.01 7.97
C ARG A 114 6.20 17.72 8.53
N PRO A 115 6.82 17.74 9.73
CA PRO A 115 7.24 16.52 10.39
C PRO A 115 6.05 15.57 10.57
N PRO A 116 6.16 14.30 10.14
CA PRO A 116 5.09 13.33 10.36
C PRO A 116 4.89 13.09 11.86
N GLU A 117 3.64 12.85 12.25
CA GLU A 117 3.32 12.46 13.63
C GLU A 117 4.06 11.16 14.00
N PRO A 118 4.63 11.05 15.22
CA PRO A 118 5.35 9.86 15.66
C PRO A 118 4.54 8.58 15.48
N GLY A 119 5.15 7.55 14.89
CA GLY A 119 4.50 6.26 14.65
C GLY A 119 3.40 6.26 13.58
N ASN A 120 3.06 7.41 12.97
CA ASN A 120 1.99 7.49 11.98
C ASN A 120 2.49 7.08 10.59
N ARG A 121 2.24 5.81 10.24
CA ARG A 121 2.61 5.24 8.94
C ARG A 121 2.04 6.02 7.76
N GLY A 122 0.80 6.47 7.87
CA GLY A 122 0.18 7.26 6.81
C GLY A 122 0.94 8.56 6.57
N ALA A 123 1.30 9.28 7.64
CA ALA A 123 2.04 10.54 7.54
C ALA A 123 3.44 10.32 6.93
N VAL A 124 4.18 9.30 7.35
CA VAL A 124 5.52 9.01 6.81
C VAL A 124 5.47 8.62 5.34
N LEU A 125 4.55 7.75 4.94
CA LEU A 125 4.37 7.41 3.53
C LEU A 125 3.96 8.63 2.69
N GLY A 126 3.20 9.56 3.28
CA GLY A 126 2.86 10.84 2.66
C GLY A 126 4.10 11.69 2.42
N ALA A 127 4.95 11.85 3.44
CA ALA A 127 6.19 12.61 3.34
C ALA A 127 7.17 12.01 2.32
N VAL A 128 7.31 10.68 2.29
CA VAL A 128 8.11 9.96 1.27
C VAL A 128 7.59 10.26 -0.14
N LEU A 129 6.27 10.21 -0.34
CA LEU A 129 5.66 10.50 -1.63
C LEU A 129 5.89 11.97 -2.03
N SER A 130 5.52 12.91 -1.17
CA SER A 130 5.67 14.35 -1.41
C SER A 130 7.11 14.72 -1.77
N GLN A 131 8.10 14.22 -1.02
CA GLN A 131 9.50 14.53 -1.31
C GLN A 131 9.97 13.92 -2.63
N THR A 132 9.55 12.69 -2.95
CA THR A 132 9.90 12.06 -4.24
C THR A 132 9.33 12.88 -5.40
N LEU A 133 8.08 13.29 -5.29
CA LEU A 133 7.37 14.11 -6.27
C LEU A 133 8.04 15.48 -6.47
N ALA A 134 8.42 16.15 -5.38
CA ALA A 134 9.13 17.42 -5.43
C ALA A 134 10.50 17.31 -6.11
N VAL A 135 11.26 16.24 -5.84
CA VAL A 135 12.58 16.02 -6.45
C VAL A 135 12.48 15.71 -7.94
N VAL A 136 11.46 14.96 -8.35
CA VAL A 136 11.24 14.59 -9.77
C VAL A 136 10.55 15.71 -10.55
N GLY A 137 9.78 16.58 -9.89
CA GLY A 137 9.06 17.69 -10.50
C GLY A 137 7.72 17.27 -11.10
N THR A 138 6.94 16.46 -10.38
CA THR A 138 5.60 16.02 -10.80
C THR A 138 4.66 15.91 -9.61
N ASP A 139 3.35 15.86 -9.85
CA ASP A 139 2.27 15.69 -8.88
C ASP A 139 1.62 14.29 -8.95
N MET A 140 2.05 13.44 -9.89
CA MET A 140 1.53 12.10 -10.10
C MET A 140 2.48 11.05 -9.50
N GLY A 141 1.99 10.25 -8.56
CA GLY A 141 2.80 9.19 -7.96
C GLY A 141 2.09 8.30 -6.98
N ASN A 142 2.75 7.20 -6.62
CA ASN A 142 2.24 6.24 -5.65
C ASN A 142 3.35 5.71 -4.74
N VAL A 143 2.92 5.20 -3.59
CA VAL A 143 3.74 4.40 -2.69
C VAL A 143 3.12 3.03 -2.58
N GLN A 144 3.91 2.01 -2.86
CA GLN A 144 3.57 0.62 -2.67
C GLN A 144 4.37 0.06 -1.49
N VAL A 145 3.75 -0.81 -0.69
CA VAL A 145 4.43 -1.50 0.40
C VAL A 145 4.32 -3.01 0.23
N ALA A 146 5.36 -3.73 0.60
CA ALA A 146 5.40 -5.18 0.50
C ALA A 146 4.32 -5.81 1.38
N ASP A 147 3.50 -6.67 0.77
CA ASP A 147 2.58 -7.57 1.45
C ASP A 147 3.26 -8.94 1.58
N ARG A 148 3.75 -9.26 2.77
CA ARG A 148 4.43 -10.53 3.05
C ARG A 148 3.51 -11.75 2.88
N ALA A 149 2.22 -11.60 3.16
CA ALA A 149 1.27 -12.70 3.03
C ALA A 149 1.01 -13.04 1.56
N ARG A 150 0.94 -12.01 0.70
CA ARG A 150 0.66 -12.17 -0.73
C ARG A 150 1.91 -12.26 -1.63
N ARG A 151 3.10 -11.93 -1.11
CA ARG A 151 4.38 -11.89 -1.85
C ARG A 151 4.35 -10.92 -3.05
N GLY A 152 3.85 -9.70 -2.81
CA GLY A 152 3.85 -8.64 -3.81
C GLY A 152 3.80 -7.25 -3.19
N LEU A 153 3.60 -6.24 -4.03
CA LEU A 153 3.50 -4.84 -3.64
C LEU A 153 2.05 -4.37 -3.69
N VAL A 154 1.61 -3.61 -2.69
CA VAL A 154 0.24 -3.06 -2.60
C VAL A 154 0.30 -1.55 -2.48
N ILE A 155 -0.48 -0.83 -3.29
CA ILE A 155 -0.59 0.63 -3.20
C ILE A 155 -1.18 1.04 -1.84
N GLU A 156 -0.46 1.90 -1.14
CA GLU A 156 -0.81 2.42 0.19
C GLU A 156 -1.19 3.90 0.16
N LYS A 157 -0.60 4.65 -0.77
CA LYS A 157 -0.88 6.05 -1.04
C LYS A 157 -0.67 6.34 -2.52
N HIS A 158 -1.41 7.29 -3.05
CA HIS A 158 -1.21 7.84 -4.39
C HIS A 158 -1.74 9.27 -4.48
N THR A 159 -1.30 9.99 -5.50
CA THR A 159 -1.82 11.29 -5.94
C THR A 159 -1.67 11.39 -7.47
N GLY A 160 -2.51 12.20 -8.11
CA GLY A 160 -2.48 12.43 -9.58
C GLY A 160 -2.78 11.20 -10.45
N LEU A 161 -3.11 10.04 -9.87
CA LEU A 161 -3.33 8.79 -10.59
C LEU A 161 -4.83 8.45 -10.66
N THR A 162 -5.26 7.92 -11.81
CA THR A 162 -6.67 7.55 -12.04
C THR A 162 -7.10 6.36 -11.18
N ALA A 163 -8.40 6.25 -10.90
CA ALA A 163 -8.94 5.11 -10.14
C ALA A 163 -8.68 3.76 -10.83
N ASP A 164 -8.66 3.75 -12.17
CA ASP A 164 -8.39 2.55 -12.95
C ASP A 164 -6.92 2.14 -12.87
N PHE A 165 -5.98 3.10 -12.86
CA PHE A 165 -4.57 2.81 -12.57
C PHE A 165 -4.41 2.17 -11.19
N VAL A 166 -5.07 2.75 -10.18
CA VAL A 166 -4.96 2.27 -8.80
C VAL A 166 -5.57 0.89 -8.63
N ASP A 167 -6.69 0.57 -9.29
CA ASP A 167 -7.25 -0.80 -9.26
C ASP A 167 -6.37 -1.80 -10.02
N PHE A 168 -5.85 -1.41 -11.19
CA PHE A 168 -4.98 -2.26 -12.01
C PHE A 168 -3.68 -2.60 -11.27
N PHE A 169 -3.03 -1.61 -10.66
CA PHE A 169 -1.80 -1.77 -9.89
C PHE A 169 -2.04 -1.95 -8.38
N ALA A 170 -3.27 -2.29 -7.97
CA ALA A 170 -3.62 -2.53 -6.56
C ALA A 170 -2.75 -3.64 -5.95
N TYR A 171 -2.33 -4.59 -6.78
CA TYR A 171 -1.36 -5.62 -6.45
C TYR A 171 -0.39 -5.79 -7.62
N VAL A 172 0.91 -5.62 -7.36
CA VAL A 172 1.96 -5.84 -8.34
C VAL A 172 2.77 -7.08 -7.94
N GLY A 173 2.76 -8.07 -8.82
CA GLY A 173 3.56 -9.29 -8.68
C GLY A 173 5.06 -9.06 -8.88
N PRO A 174 5.89 -10.12 -8.85
CA PRO A 174 7.35 -9.99 -8.86
C PRO A 174 7.94 -9.56 -10.22
N THR A 175 7.14 -9.47 -11.28
CA THR A 175 7.56 -9.18 -12.67
C THR A 175 6.58 -8.24 -13.39
N GLY A 176 6.99 -7.67 -14.53
CA GLY A 176 6.10 -6.94 -15.45
C GLY A 176 6.02 -5.41 -15.29
N THR A 177 6.73 -4.82 -14.31
CA THR A 177 6.74 -3.36 -14.09
C THR A 177 8.12 -2.82 -13.71
N ALA A 178 8.34 -1.52 -13.93
CA ALA A 178 9.54 -0.81 -13.45
C ALA A 178 9.73 -0.94 -11.92
N CYS A 179 8.63 -0.87 -11.15
CA CYS A 179 8.64 -1.11 -9.70
C CYS A 179 9.14 -2.52 -9.35
N ALA A 180 8.68 -3.54 -10.08
CA ALA A 180 9.12 -4.91 -9.88
C ALA A 180 10.61 -5.09 -10.20
N LYS A 181 11.13 -4.41 -11.23
CA LYS A 181 12.56 -4.39 -11.55
C LYS A 181 13.37 -3.70 -10.45
N ALA A 182 12.98 -2.51 -10.03
CA ALA A 182 13.64 -1.78 -8.93
C ALA A 182 13.66 -2.58 -7.63
N ALA A 183 12.58 -3.30 -7.32
CA ALA A 183 12.50 -4.16 -6.16
C ALA A 183 13.46 -5.36 -6.23
N ARG A 184 13.67 -5.94 -7.42
CA ARG A 184 14.63 -7.05 -7.61
C ARG A 184 16.07 -6.58 -7.57
N ASP A 185 16.37 -5.47 -8.23
CA ASP A 185 17.74 -4.98 -8.39
C ASP A 185 18.20 -4.19 -7.16
N GLY A 186 17.26 -3.74 -6.31
CA GLY A 186 17.55 -2.92 -5.13
C GLY A 186 18.02 -1.51 -5.48
N THR A 187 17.83 -1.09 -6.73
CA THR A 187 18.30 0.19 -7.28
C THR A 187 17.16 1.02 -7.84
N GLN A 188 17.35 2.34 -7.87
CA GLN A 188 16.42 3.24 -8.54
C GLN A 188 16.32 2.91 -10.04
N VAL A 189 15.12 3.04 -10.62
CA VAL A 189 14.86 2.77 -12.04
C VAL A 189 14.17 3.97 -12.66
N THR A 190 14.72 4.49 -13.76
CA THR A 190 14.09 5.52 -14.58
C THR A 190 13.64 4.92 -15.90
N VAL A 191 12.33 4.97 -16.16
CA VAL A 191 11.78 4.72 -17.49
C VAL A 191 11.58 6.06 -18.18
N ARG A 192 12.32 6.30 -19.25
CA ARG A 192 12.32 7.58 -19.97
C ARG A 192 11.09 7.77 -20.85
N ASP A 193 10.57 6.69 -21.40
CA ASP A 193 9.38 6.67 -22.23
C ASP A 193 8.65 5.34 -22.05
N VAL A 194 7.47 5.39 -21.45
CA VAL A 194 6.62 4.22 -21.20
C VAL A 194 6.17 3.58 -22.50
N GLU A 195 6.03 4.34 -23.59
CA GLU A 195 5.54 3.80 -24.86
C GLU A 195 6.53 2.79 -25.48
N SER A 196 7.83 3.03 -25.32
CA SER A 196 8.89 2.24 -25.96
C SER A 196 9.69 1.34 -25.02
N ASP A 197 9.62 1.53 -23.69
CA ASP A 197 10.46 0.77 -22.76
C ASP A 197 10.05 -0.72 -22.69
N PRO A 198 10.99 -1.68 -22.82
CA PRO A 198 10.71 -3.11 -22.82
C PRO A 198 10.37 -3.68 -21.44
N VAL A 199 10.46 -2.91 -20.35
CA VAL A 199 10.17 -3.40 -18.99
C VAL A 199 8.69 -3.71 -18.77
N PHE A 200 7.80 -3.11 -19.56
CA PHE A 200 6.35 -3.26 -19.43
C PHE A 200 5.79 -4.31 -20.38
N ASP A 201 4.93 -5.18 -19.84
CA ASP A 201 3.98 -5.91 -20.67
C ASP A 201 2.91 -4.97 -21.25
N GLU A 202 2.22 -5.42 -22.30
CA GLU A 202 1.25 -4.60 -23.02
C GLU A 202 0.08 -4.11 -22.15
N PRO A 203 -0.53 -4.95 -21.28
CA PRO A 203 -1.58 -4.49 -20.38
C PRO A 203 -1.09 -3.40 -19.41
N SER A 204 0.11 -3.54 -18.83
CA SER A 204 0.69 -2.54 -17.93
C SER A 204 1.01 -1.26 -18.69
N ARG A 205 1.58 -1.35 -19.89
CA ARG A 205 1.86 -0.19 -20.75
C ARG A 205 0.59 0.61 -21.04
N ALA A 206 -0.47 -0.07 -21.50
CA ALA A 206 -1.75 0.54 -21.78
C ALA A 206 -2.36 1.23 -20.54
N ALA A 207 -2.33 0.57 -19.37
CA ALA A 207 -2.84 1.14 -18.13
C ALA A 207 -2.06 2.38 -17.66
N ILE A 208 -0.74 2.37 -17.80
CA ILE A 208 0.12 3.50 -17.43
C ILE A 208 -0.11 4.70 -18.37
N LEU A 209 -0.16 4.45 -19.69
CA LEU A 209 -0.42 5.49 -20.69
C LEU A 209 -1.83 6.09 -20.55
N ALA A 210 -2.84 5.25 -20.30
CA ALA A 210 -4.22 5.71 -20.06
C ALA A 210 -4.36 6.57 -18.80
N ALA A 211 -3.43 6.41 -17.84
CA ALA A 211 -3.35 7.26 -16.65
C ALA A 211 -2.60 8.58 -16.89
N GLY A 212 -2.12 8.84 -18.12
CA GLY A 212 -1.35 10.03 -18.47
C GLY A 212 0.14 9.92 -18.21
N SER A 213 0.64 8.77 -17.72
CA SER A 213 2.05 8.59 -17.39
C SER A 213 2.88 8.22 -18.62
N ARG A 214 3.66 9.16 -19.14
CA ARG A 214 4.61 8.97 -20.25
C ARG A 214 6.00 8.53 -19.81
N ALA A 215 6.36 8.75 -18.56
CA ALA A 215 7.62 8.31 -17.98
C ALA A 215 7.44 8.05 -16.48
N CYS A 216 8.36 7.31 -15.86
CA CYS A 216 8.34 7.14 -14.41
C CYS A 216 9.74 6.96 -13.82
N HIS A 217 9.85 7.29 -12.54
CA HIS A 217 11.02 7.05 -11.73
C HIS A 217 10.62 6.33 -10.44
N SER A 218 11.20 5.15 -10.21
CA SER A 218 10.89 4.28 -9.08
C SER A 218 12.09 4.19 -8.14
N VAL A 219 11.84 4.38 -6.85
CA VAL A 219 12.82 4.37 -5.77
C VAL A 219 12.46 3.27 -4.77
N PRO A 220 13.33 2.26 -4.58
CA PRO A 220 13.07 1.21 -3.60
C PRO A 220 13.18 1.72 -2.17
N LEU A 221 12.21 1.35 -1.34
CA LEU A 221 12.26 1.60 0.11
C LEU A 221 13.00 0.45 0.77
N THR A 222 14.27 0.66 1.15
CA THR A 222 15.17 -0.42 1.59
C THR A 222 15.49 -0.37 3.08
N THR A 223 15.60 -1.54 3.70
CA THR A 223 16.12 -1.66 5.07
C THR A 223 17.64 -1.45 5.09
N ALA A 224 18.22 -1.28 6.28
CA ALA A 224 19.68 -1.24 6.43
C ALA A 224 20.40 -2.51 5.92
N ALA A 225 19.68 -3.64 5.84
CA ALA A 225 20.18 -4.90 5.29
C ALA A 225 19.96 -5.03 3.77
N GLY A 226 19.53 -3.98 3.08
CA GLY A 226 19.29 -3.98 1.63
C GLY A 226 17.96 -4.62 1.19
N LEU A 227 17.17 -5.17 2.12
CA LEU A 227 15.85 -5.72 1.78
C LEU A 227 14.88 -4.62 1.33
N CYS A 228 14.29 -4.76 0.14
CA CYS A 228 13.19 -3.93 -0.34
C CYS A 228 11.90 -4.25 0.44
N VAL A 229 11.36 -3.25 1.14
CA VAL A 229 10.09 -3.36 1.90
C VAL A 229 8.97 -2.52 1.29
N GLY A 230 9.25 -1.75 0.24
CA GLY A 230 8.28 -0.96 -0.49
C GLY A 230 8.90 -0.24 -1.68
N MET A 231 8.10 0.55 -2.37
CA MET A 231 8.49 1.31 -3.55
C MET A 231 7.77 2.66 -3.51
N VAL A 232 8.46 3.74 -3.86
CA VAL A 232 7.81 5.01 -4.23
C VAL A 232 8.09 5.29 -5.70
N SER A 233 7.06 5.66 -6.44
CA SER A 233 7.15 5.93 -7.88
C SER A 233 6.54 7.29 -8.20
N ALA A 234 7.33 8.12 -8.88
CA ALA A 234 6.87 9.35 -9.51
C ALA A 234 6.62 9.08 -10.99
N HIS A 235 5.54 9.63 -11.53
CA HIS A 235 5.10 9.45 -12.91
C HIS A 235 5.01 10.82 -13.57
N SER A 236 5.40 10.94 -14.83
CA SER A 236 5.45 12.21 -15.56
C SER A 236 4.57 12.15 -16.80
N GLU A 237 3.86 13.24 -17.09
CA GLU A 237 3.08 13.43 -18.33
C GLU A 237 3.96 13.57 -19.59
N HIS A 238 5.26 13.79 -19.40
CA HIS A 238 6.24 13.91 -20.46
C HIS A 238 7.35 12.87 -20.33
N THR A 239 8.05 12.62 -21.43
CA THR A 239 9.25 11.77 -21.41
C THR A 239 10.34 12.42 -20.56
N LEU A 240 11.17 11.59 -19.92
CA LEU A 240 12.26 12.06 -19.06
C LEU A 240 13.61 11.92 -19.77
N GLN A 241 14.42 12.97 -19.77
CA GLN A 241 15.83 12.90 -20.20
C GLN A 241 16.68 12.14 -19.15
N GLY A 242 16.28 12.20 -17.88
CA GLY A 242 16.93 11.54 -16.74
C GLY A 242 17.07 12.50 -15.56
N LEU A 243 17.29 11.94 -14.36
CA LEU A 243 17.52 12.72 -13.14
C LEU A 243 19.01 13.02 -12.96
N THR A 244 19.32 14.18 -12.39
CA THR A 244 20.68 14.58 -12.02
C THR A 244 21.23 13.72 -10.88
N ARG A 245 22.56 13.67 -10.74
CA ARG A 245 23.22 12.96 -9.62
C ARG A 245 22.78 13.47 -8.25
N ALA A 246 22.52 14.77 -8.13
CA ALA A 246 22.03 15.37 -6.89
C ALA A 246 20.62 14.87 -6.55
N GLN A 247 19.70 14.87 -7.54
CA GLN A 247 18.35 14.32 -7.36
C GLN A 247 18.39 12.85 -6.97
N LEU A 248 19.14 12.02 -7.68
CA LEU A 248 19.28 10.59 -7.37
C LEU A 248 19.78 10.37 -5.93
N LYS A 249 20.76 11.16 -5.46
CA LYS A 249 21.28 11.06 -4.09
C LYS A 249 20.24 11.46 -3.03
N VAL A 250 19.40 12.45 -3.31
CA VAL A 250 18.27 12.79 -2.41
C VAL A 250 17.27 11.63 -2.37
N LEU A 251 16.96 11.03 -3.52
CA LEU A 251 16.05 9.89 -3.62
C LEU A 251 16.59 8.64 -2.91
N ASP A 252 17.91 8.41 -2.91
CA ASP A 252 18.52 7.34 -2.10
C ASP A 252 18.29 7.55 -0.60
N VAL A 253 18.37 8.80 -0.12
CA VAL A 253 18.07 9.14 1.28
C VAL A 253 16.60 8.90 1.58
N VAL A 254 15.69 9.35 0.71
CA VAL A 254 14.23 9.11 0.85
C VAL A 254 13.92 7.62 0.91
N GLY A 255 14.47 6.83 -0.03
CA GLY A 255 14.27 5.39 -0.10
C GLY A 255 14.79 4.66 1.13
N GLY A 256 16.02 4.99 1.55
CA GLY A 256 16.62 4.38 2.75
C GLY A 256 15.89 4.76 4.04
N ASP A 257 15.47 6.02 4.20
CA ASP A 257 14.79 6.49 5.41
C ASP A 257 13.38 5.89 5.50
N GLY A 258 12.62 5.94 4.40
CA GLY A 258 11.29 5.32 4.33
C GLY A 258 11.33 3.81 4.58
N GLY A 259 12.32 3.11 4.00
CA GLY A 259 12.48 1.67 4.19
C GLY A 259 12.87 1.28 5.63
N ARG A 260 13.80 2.01 6.26
CA ARG A 260 14.15 1.79 7.67
C ARG A 260 12.99 2.08 8.61
N TRP A 261 12.24 3.16 8.35
CA TRP A 261 11.07 3.50 9.14
C TRP A 261 9.97 2.43 9.02
N LEU A 262 9.67 1.96 7.80
CA LEU A 262 8.70 0.88 7.60
C LEU A 262 9.10 -0.41 8.31
N ALA A 263 10.38 -0.79 8.24
CA ALA A 263 10.89 -1.96 8.94
C ALA A 263 10.81 -1.81 10.46
N TRP A 264 11.06 -0.61 11.00
CA TRP A 264 10.86 -0.31 12.41
C TRP A 264 9.39 -0.40 12.82
N HIS A 265 8.48 0.20 12.04
CA HIS A 265 7.04 0.15 12.29
C HIS A 265 6.54 -1.30 12.34
N ASP A 266 6.95 -2.13 11.40
CA ASP A 266 6.56 -3.54 11.35
C ASP A 266 7.13 -4.35 12.52
N ARG A 267 8.32 -4.01 13.03
CA ARG A 267 8.97 -4.69 14.17
C ARG A 267 8.58 -4.14 15.54
N THR A 268 7.96 -2.96 15.58
CA THR A 268 7.61 -2.29 16.84
C THR A 268 6.10 -2.15 16.96
N VAL A 269 5.48 -1.31 16.13
CA VAL A 269 4.05 -0.97 16.23
C VAL A 269 3.14 -2.14 15.89
N VAL A 270 3.46 -2.89 14.82
CA VAL A 270 2.64 -4.07 14.45
C VAL A 270 2.78 -5.18 15.49
N LEU A 271 4.00 -5.41 15.99
CA LEU A 271 4.21 -6.41 17.04
C LEU A 271 3.58 -5.96 18.38
N ASP A 272 3.49 -4.66 18.67
CA ASP A 272 2.73 -4.13 19.81
C ASP A 272 1.23 -4.41 19.68
N ALA A 273 0.69 -4.27 18.47
CA ALA A 273 -0.70 -4.61 18.21
C ALA A 273 -0.96 -6.11 18.42
N LEU A 274 -0.03 -6.98 18.02
CA LEU A 274 -0.11 -8.42 18.30
C LEU A 274 -0.02 -8.72 19.81
N GLU A 275 0.92 -8.11 20.52
CA GLU A 275 1.07 -8.25 21.98
C GLU A 275 -0.22 -7.85 22.71
N TYR A 276 -0.79 -6.69 22.35
CA TYR A 276 -2.06 -6.22 22.90
C TYR A 276 -3.23 -7.17 22.55
N LEU A 277 -3.29 -7.65 21.32
CA LEU A 277 -4.28 -8.64 20.89
C LEU A 277 -4.20 -9.93 21.71
N HIS A 278 -2.97 -10.40 22.02
CA HIS A 278 -2.78 -11.59 22.84
C HIS A 278 -3.25 -11.40 24.28
N ALA A 279 -2.92 -10.25 24.88
CA ALA A 279 -3.41 -9.91 26.21
C ALA A 279 -4.95 -9.90 26.27
N LEU A 280 -5.62 -9.37 25.24
CA LEU A 280 -7.09 -9.39 25.13
C LEU A 280 -7.64 -10.82 24.97
N GLY A 281 -7.08 -11.59 24.02
CA GLY A 281 -7.51 -12.97 23.76
C GLY A 281 -7.39 -13.88 24.99
N ARG A 282 -6.30 -13.75 25.76
CA ARG A 282 -6.11 -14.47 27.03
C ARG A 282 -7.17 -14.12 28.07
N ARG A 283 -7.52 -12.84 28.21
CA ARG A 283 -8.57 -12.41 29.16
C ARG A 283 -9.93 -13.01 28.80
N MET A 284 -10.27 -13.06 27.51
CA MET A 284 -11.53 -13.66 27.05
C MET A 284 -11.58 -15.18 27.31
N ARG A 285 -10.48 -15.90 27.08
CA ARG A 285 -10.37 -17.34 27.41
C ARG A 285 -10.54 -17.61 28.91
N GLY A 286 -9.88 -16.81 29.75
CA GLY A 286 -9.95 -16.94 31.21
C GLY A 286 -11.36 -16.73 31.78
N THR A 287 -12.12 -15.77 31.24
CA THR A 287 -13.52 -15.55 31.63
C THR A 287 -14.42 -16.73 31.29
N ARG A 288 -14.16 -17.41 30.17
CA ARG A 288 -14.93 -18.61 29.76
C ARG A 288 -14.61 -19.82 30.65
N MET A 289 -13.34 -20.05 30.98
CA MET A 289 -12.94 -21.15 31.86
C MET A 289 -13.43 -20.99 33.31
N ARG A 290 -13.74 -19.75 33.75
CA ARG A 290 -14.34 -19.49 35.07
C ARG A 290 -15.86 -19.67 35.12
N ARG A 291 -16.53 -19.77 33.97
CA ARG A 291 -18.01 -19.88 33.85
C ARG A 291 -18.49 -21.30 33.51
N ALA A 292 -17.57 -22.20 33.17
CA ALA A 292 -17.82 -23.62 32.93
C ALA A 292 -17.48 -24.43 34.19
#